data_AF-A0A1Y4TZX2-F1
#
_entry.id   AF-A0A1Y4TZX2-F1
#
_cell.length_a   1.000
_cell.length_b   1.000
_cell.length_c   1.000
_cell.angle_alpha   90.00
_cell.angle_beta   90.00
_cell.angle_gamma   90.00
#
_symmetry.space_group_name_H-M   'P 1'
#
loop_
_entity.id
_entity.type
_entity.pdbx_description
1 polymer ?
#
loop_
_entity_poly.entity_id
_entity_poly.type
_entity_poly.pdbx_seq_one_letter_code
_entity_poly.pdbx_strand_id
1 'polypeptide(L)'
;MDKTVPPGRVKGTLTPPCSKSYAQRALAAALLSEEPTVLRNLEFCDDTRSALHCIRTLGARVEQVDATSLSIRGGLNPHGRTL
;
A
#
# COMPACT_ATOMS: atom_id res chain seq x y z
N MET A 1 -14.81 4.98 21.89
CA MET A 1 -15.69 6.17 21.94
C MET A 1 -17.01 5.76 21.33
N ASP A 2 -18.08 5.88 22.09
CA ASP A 2 -19.40 5.47 21.60
C ASP A 2 -20.00 6.58 20.76
N LYS A 3 -20.58 6.21 19.62
CA LYS A 3 -21.31 7.12 18.75
C LYS A 3 -22.70 6.57 18.50
N THR A 4 -23.72 7.40 18.67
CA THR A 4 -25.12 7.05 18.41
C THR A 4 -25.58 7.80 17.16
N VAL A 5 -26.27 7.11 16.25
CA VAL A 5 -26.80 7.68 15.02
C VAL A 5 -28.32 7.48 15.02
N PRO A 6 -29.13 8.54 14.87
CA PRO A 6 -30.59 8.40 14.80
C PRO A 6 -31.01 7.72 13.48
N PRO A 7 -32.18 7.06 13.44
CA PRO A 7 -32.69 6.42 12.22
C PRO A 7 -32.86 7.43 11.07
N GLY A 8 -32.50 7.02 9.85
CA GLY A 8 -32.62 7.87 8.66
C GLY A 8 -32.32 7.11 7.36
N ARG A 9 -32.47 7.80 6.22
CA ARG A 9 -32.08 7.27 4.89
C ARG A 9 -30.84 7.98 4.40
N VAL A 10 -29.85 7.21 3.93
CA VAL A 10 -28.64 7.73 3.28
C VAL A 10 -28.73 7.49 1.78
N LYS A 11 -28.46 8.54 0.98
CA LYS A 11 -28.36 8.47 -0.48
C LYS A 11 -27.21 9.36 -0.94
N GLY A 12 -26.36 8.83 -1.80
CA GLY A 12 -25.21 9.55 -2.38
C GLY A 12 -24.29 8.58 -3.09
N THR A 13 -23.24 9.14 -3.70
CA THR A 13 -22.15 8.38 -4.32
C THR A 13 -20.87 8.71 -3.58
N LEU A 14 -20.08 7.70 -3.28
CA LEU A 14 -18.73 7.87 -2.73
C LEU A 14 -17.78 6.94 -3.49
N THR A 15 -16.52 7.35 -3.58
CA THR A 15 -15.44 6.47 -4.01
C THR A 15 -14.80 5.89 -2.76
N PRO A 16 -14.86 4.58 -2.55
CA PRO A 16 -14.26 3.99 -1.36
C PRO A 16 -12.73 4.07 -1.44
N PRO A 17 -12.07 4.04 -0.28
CA PRO A 17 -10.62 3.88 -0.20
C PRO A 17 -10.15 2.61 -0.94
N CYS A 18 -8.86 2.56 -1.26
CA CYS A 18 -8.28 1.37 -1.87
C CYS A 18 -8.39 0.14 -0.94
N SER A 19 -8.48 -1.05 -1.52
CA SER A 19 -8.48 -2.28 -0.73
C SER A 19 -7.09 -2.52 -0.14
N LYS A 20 -7.01 -2.53 1.18
CA LYS A 20 -5.78 -2.84 1.94
C LYS A 20 -5.12 -4.14 1.49
N SER A 21 -5.88 -5.23 1.37
CA SER A 21 -5.32 -6.51 0.94
C SER A 21 -4.83 -6.48 -0.50
N TYR A 22 -5.45 -5.68 -1.36
CA TYR A 22 -4.96 -5.48 -2.74
C TYR A 22 -3.67 -4.67 -2.74
N ALA A 23 -3.58 -3.61 -1.94
CA ALA A 23 -2.36 -2.82 -1.79
C ALA A 23 -1.17 -3.71 -1.34
N GLN A 24 -1.37 -4.54 -0.32
CA GLN A 24 -0.35 -5.48 0.15
C GLN A 24 0.11 -6.46 -0.93
N ARG A 25 -0.85 -7.06 -1.67
CA ARG A 25 -0.54 -7.98 -2.78
C ARG A 25 0.17 -7.28 -3.93
N ALA A 26 -0.25 -6.06 -4.27
CA ALA A 26 0.37 -5.27 -5.32
C ALA A 26 1.81 -4.88 -4.95
N LEU A 27 2.07 -4.51 -3.69
CA LEU A 27 3.41 -4.25 -3.17
C LEU A 27 4.30 -5.51 -3.27
N ALA A 28 3.76 -6.67 -2.89
CA ALA A 28 4.49 -7.95 -3.00
C ALA A 28 4.76 -8.32 -4.46
N ALA A 29 3.82 -8.12 -5.38
CA ALA A 29 4.03 -8.35 -6.80
C ALA A 29 5.09 -7.39 -7.39
N ALA A 30 5.06 -6.12 -6.98
CA ALA A 30 6.04 -5.12 -7.42
C ALA A 30 7.46 -5.43 -6.95
N LEU A 31 7.62 -6.04 -5.77
CA LEU A 31 8.92 -6.53 -5.28
C LEU A 31 9.54 -7.60 -6.21
N LEU A 32 8.71 -8.39 -6.88
CA LEU A 32 9.14 -9.48 -7.76
C LEU A 32 9.43 -9.03 -9.20
N SER A 33 9.14 -7.77 -9.55
CA SER A 33 9.36 -7.21 -10.88
C SER A 33 10.74 -6.57 -10.99
N GLU A 34 11.54 -6.98 -11.98
CA GLU A 34 12.83 -6.36 -12.30
C GLU A 34 12.66 -4.96 -12.94
N GLU A 35 11.53 -4.75 -13.62
CA GLU A 35 11.15 -3.47 -14.23
C GLU A 35 10.34 -2.59 -13.25
N PRO A 36 10.40 -1.25 -13.41
CA PRO A 36 9.62 -0.32 -12.58
C PRO A 36 8.12 -0.58 -12.67
N THR A 37 7.51 -0.80 -11.51
CA THR A 37 6.05 -0.91 -11.34
C THR A 37 5.52 0.36 -10.69
N VAL A 38 4.54 1.01 -11.33
CA VAL A 38 3.86 2.17 -10.75
C VAL A 38 2.53 1.75 -10.16
N LEU A 39 2.43 1.80 -8.83
CA LEU A 39 1.18 1.59 -8.11
C LEU A 39 0.51 2.94 -7.85
N ARG A 40 -0.79 3.04 -8.17
CA ARG A 40 -1.60 4.26 -8.04
C ARG A 40 -2.75 4.04 -7.07
N ASN A 41 -3.30 5.13 -6.54
CA ASN A 41 -4.42 5.11 -5.61
C ASN A 41 -4.14 4.23 -4.38
N LEU A 42 -2.92 4.32 -3.83
CA LEU A 42 -2.56 3.69 -2.58
C LEU A 42 -2.98 4.56 -1.41
N GLU A 43 -3.53 3.92 -0.37
CA GLU A 43 -3.73 4.53 0.93
C GLU A 43 -2.76 3.97 1.97
N PHE A 44 -2.27 4.88 2.81
CA PHE A 44 -1.24 4.60 3.79
C PHE A 44 -1.80 4.45 5.19
N CYS A 45 -2.52 3.35 5.41
CA CYS A 45 -2.81 2.83 6.74
C CYS A 45 -1.60 2.04 7.30
N ASP A 46 -1.64 1.67 8.58
CA ASP A 46 -0.54 0.97 9.25
C ASP A 46 -0.17 -0.35 8.57
N ASP A 47 -1.16 -1.09 8.08
CA ASP A 47 -0.95 -2.34 7.35
C ASP A 47 -0.24 -2.15 6.01
N THR A 48 -0.62 -1.12 5.24
CA THR A 48 0.05 -0.79 3.96
C THR A 48 1.46 -0.26 4.21
N ARG A 49 1.66 0.55 5.26
CA ARG A 49 2.97 1.07 5.67
C ARG A 49 3.90 -0.05 6.11
N SER A 50 3.38 -1.03 6.85
CA SER A 50 4.12 -2.22 7.25
C SER A 50 4.52 -3.06 6.04
N ALA A 51 3.60 -3.32 5.11
CA ALA A 51 3.94 -4.02 3.87
C ALA A 51 4.98 -3.27 3.02
N LEU A 52 4.87 -1.93 2.94
CA LEU A 52 5.85 -1.09 2.27
C LEU A 52 7.24 -1.17 2.93
N HIS A 53 7.28 -1.18 4.27
CA HIS A 53 8.53 -1.39 5.00
C HIS A 53 9.12 -2.77 4.70
N CYS A 54 8.31 -3.83 4.74
CA CYS A 54 8.74 -5.19 4.41
C CYS A 54 9.41 -5.27 3.03
N ILE A 55 8.77 -4.74 1.98
CA ILE A 55 9.37 -4.83 0.62
C ILE A 55 10.67 -4.03 0.51
N ARG A 56 10.79 -2.89 1.21
CA ARG A 56 12.04 -2.11 1.26
C ARG A 56 13.16 -2.90 1.93
N THR A 57 12.88 -3.52 3.07
CA THR A 57 13.84 -4.36 3.79
C THR A 57 14.26 -5.59 2.96
N LEU A 58 13.35 -6.13 2.15
CA LEU A 58 13.63 -7.24 1.23
C LEU A 58 14.42 -6.83 -0.02
N GLY A 59 14.64 -5.53 -0.25
CA GLY A 59 15.51 -5.03 -1.31
C GLY A 59 14.84 -4.14 -2.36
N ALA A 60 13.51 -3.93 -2.29
CA ALA A 60 12.82 -3.06 -3.24
C ALA A 60 13.28 -1.59 -3.09
N ARG A 61 13.54 -0.94 -4.23
CA ARG A 61 13.71 0.51 -4.29
C ARG A 61 12.34 1.14 -4.52
N VAL A 62 11.95 2.05 -3.64
CA VAL A 62 10.63 2.69 -3.70
C VAL A 62 10.77 4.19 -3.71
N GLU A 63 10.27 4.80 -4.78
CA GLU A 63 10.24 6.24 -5.00
C GLU A 63 8.80 6.74 -4.97
N GLN A 64 8.58 7.89 -4.34
CA GLN A 64 7.26 8.50 -4.31
C GLN A 64 7.05 9.33 -5.58
N VAL A 65 5.99 9.00 -6.34
CA VAL A 65 5.63 9.74 -7.55
C VAL A 65 4.72 10.91 -7.21
N ASP A 66 3.73 10.65 -6.35
CA ASP A 66 2.81 11.67 -5.83
C ASP A 66 2.24 11.22 -4.46
N ALA A 67 1.22 11.92 -3.96
CA ALA A 67 0.62 11.66 -2.66
C ALA A 67 0.04 10.25 -2.50
N THR A 68 -0.38 9.58 -3.58
CA THR A 68 -1.02 8.25 -3.54
C THR A 68 -0.40 7.26 -4.53
N SER A 69 0.72 7.61 -5.16
CA SER A 69 1.39 6.77 -6.15
C SER A 69 2.87 6.53 -5.82
N LEU A 70 3.30 5.29 -6.01
CA LEU A 70 4.68 4.84 -5.80
C LEU A 70 5.24 4.21 -7.08
N SER A 71 6.49 4.51 -7.38
CA SER A 71 7.29 3.77 -8.35
C SER A 71 8.18 2.79 -7.59
N ILE A 72 8.08 1.52 -7.93
CA ILE A 72 8.75 0.42 -7.23
C ILE A 72 9.59 -0.34 -8.26
N ARG A 73 10.90 -0.38 -8.04
CA ARG A 73 11.77 -1.33 -8.72
C ARG A 73 12.05 -2.47 -7.74
N GLY A 74 11.59 -3.66 -8.10
CA GLY A 74 11.79 -4.87 -7.31
C GLY A 74 13.22 -5.36 -7.32
N GLY A 75 13.43 -6.49 -6.64
CA GLY A 75 14.74 -7.08 -6.40
C GLY A 75 14.83 -7.64 -4.99
N LEU A 76 15.03 -8.96 -4.89
CA LEU A 76 15.26 -9.62 -3.61
C LEU A 76 16.73 -9.53 -3.25
N ASN A 77 17.05 -8.51 -2.46
CA ASN A 77 18.35 -8.34 -1.84
C ASN A 77 18.14 -7.95 -0.37
N PRO A 78 17.79 -8.92 0.49
CA PRO A 78 17.41 -8.62 1.87
C PRO A 78 18.56 -7.98 2.64
N HIS A 79 18.27 -6.84 3.28
CA HIS A 79 19.26 -6.09 4.04
C HIS A 79 18.71 -5.81 5.44
N GLY A 80 19.26 -6.52 6.43
CA GLY A 80 18.84 -6.45 7.82
C GLY A 80 19.33 -7.69 8.57
N ARG A 81 19.82 -7.51 9.80
CA ARG A 81 20.34 -8.60 10.63
C ARG A 81 19.14 -9.28 11.32
N THR A 82 18.77 -10.46 10.81
CA THR A 82 17.89 -11.49 11.41
C THR A 82 16.39 -11.15 11.52
N LEU A 83 15.54 -12.14 11.21
CA LEU A 83 14.12 -12.23 11.61
C LEU A 83 13.99 -12.37 13.15
#